data_AF-A0AAU7DQ60-F1
#
_entry.id   AF-A0AAU7DQ60-F1
#
_cell.length_a   1.000
_cell.length_b   1.000
_cell.length_c   1.000
_cell.angle_alpha   90.00
_cell.angle_beta   90.00
_cell.angle_gamma   90.00
#
_symmetry.space_group_name_H-M   'P 1'
#
loop_
_entity.id
_entity.type
_entity.pdbx_description
1 polymer ?
#
loop_
_entity_poly.entity_id
_entity_poly.type
_entity_poly.pdbx_seq_one_letter_code
_entity_poly.pdbx_strand_id
1 'polypeptide(L)'
;MASKSMRDRVAAWRRLLERCGIKATRKRVHALRVVTLRLQAELERDRTDLPDASRQAQAILRFSKQAEKLRRALSPVREFDVWIGKLRGLSASLTETGDYVPRSMQETVRGIDRLEERIKKKRNDAEIKLVAQIGKRHSQFVRASEDVDEALSEYVFGEEAGIAGDLVERFRAVKADFSTFNEKNLHEFRKRIKTVRYLAEIHASTDRACAQIATQMKKMQSAIGEWHDWQELGLEARKHRSKGKGLAELLDTVTAEAFENALSTVQMISASILGEDALNAGSLQVEGGKQPAREDQPALGAALDRQLA
;
A
#
# COMPACT_ATOMS: atom_id res chain seq x y z
N MET A 1 -11.33 16.80 -14.06
CA MET A 1 -10.27 16.17 -14.88
C MET A 1 -10.85 14.89 -15.45
N ALA A 2 -10.83 14.70 -16.77
CA ALA A 2 -11.40 13.50 -17.39
C ALA A 2 -10.71 12.23 -16.85
N SER A 3 -11.50 11.21 -16.50
CA SER A 3 -10.95 9.90 -16.18
C SER A 3 -10.15 9.42 -17.39
N LYS A 4 -8.86 9.10 -17.19
CA LYS A 4 -8.03 8.54 -18.27
C LYS A 4 -8.70 7.27 -18.77
N SER A 5 -8.67 7.02 -20.07
CA SER A 5 -9.22 5.75 -20.59
C SER A 5 -8.35 4.56 -20.14
N MET A 6 -8.91 3.35 -20.14
CA MET A 6 -8.14 2.11 -19.92
C MET A 6 -6.94 2.03 -20.86
N ARG A 7 -7.12 2.39 -22.14
CA ARG A 7 -6.05 2.43 -23.16
C ARG A 7 -4.91 3.38 -22.76
N ASP A 8 -5.24 4.57 -22.23
CA ASP A 8 -4.22 5.52 -21.75
C ASP A 8 -3.41 4.94 -20.60
N ARG A 9 -4.06 4.20 -19.69
CA ARG A 9 -3.40 3.53 -18.56
C ARG A 9 -2.49 2.39 -19.06
N VAL A 10 -2.93 1.58 -20.01
CA VAL A 10 -2.12 0.51 -20.63
C VAL A 10 -0.91 1.09 -21.37
N ALA A 11 -1.10 2.16 -22.14
CA ALA A 11 -0.01 2.86 -22.82
C ALA A 11 0.99 3.49 -21.84
N ALA A 12 0.52 4.05 -20.71
CA ALA A 12 1.40 4.55 -19.65
C ALA A 12 2.18 3.42 -18.96
N TRP A 13 1.55 2.25 -18.79
CA TRP A 13 2.20 1.05 -18.26
C TRP A 13 3.32 0.54 -19.18
N ARG A 14 3.10 0.45 -20.49
CA ARG A 14 4.14 0.07 -21.47
C ARG A 14 5.36 1.00 -21.40
N ARG A 15 5.14 2.31 -21.33
CA ARG A 15 6.22 3.32 -21.17
C ARG A 15 6.97 3.20 -19.85
N LEU A 16 6.32 2.72 -18.78
CA LEU A 16 7.01 2.43 -17.51
C LEU A 16 7.80 1.13 -17.58
N LEU A 17 7.26 0.11 -18.24
CA LEU A 17 7.92 -1.18 -18.47
C LEU A 17 9.24 -0.99 -19.21
N GLU A 18 9.22 -0.26 -20.33
CA GLU A 18 10.41 0.05 -21.13
C GLU A 18 11.48 0.78 -20.31
N ARG A 19 11.10 1.87 -19.64
CA ARG A 19 12.03 2.65 -18.80
C ARG A 19 12.60 1.85 -17.64
N CYS A 20 11.82 0.94 -17.07
CA CYS A 20 12.28 0.03 -16.02
C CYS A 20 13.20 -1.07 -16.57
N GLY A 21 12.97 -1.52 -17.81
CA GLY A 21 13.84 -2.44 -18.54
C GLY A 21 15.21 -1.85 -18.89
N ILE A 22 15.32 -0.52 -19.01
CA ILE A 22 16.61 0.16 -19.20
C ILE A 22 17.34 0.34 -17.86
N LYS A 23 16.64 0.87 -16.85
CA LYS A 23 17.21 1.09 -15.51
C LYS A 23 16.12 1.05 -14.46
N ALA A 24 16.29 0.16 -13.47
CA ALA A 24 15.29 -0.12 -12.45
C ALA A 24 15.51 0.77 -11.22
N THR A 25 15.37 2.08 -11.39
CA THR A 25 15.46 3.01 -10.25
C THR A 25 14.29 2.83 -9.28
N ARG A 26 14.47 3.19 -8.00
CA ARG A 26 13.42 3.13 -6.96
C ARG A 26 12.09 3.71 -7.43
N LYS A 27 12.11 4.90 -8.04
CA LYS A 27 10.92 5.58 -8.55
C LYS A 27 10.24 4.81 -9.68
N ARG A 28 11.02 4.26 -10.62
CA ARG A 28 10.50 3.50 -11.77
C ARG A 28 9.90 2.17 -11.35
N VAL A 29 10.61 1.41 -10.50
CA VAL A 29 10.14 0.13 -9.95
C VAL A 29 8.85 0.33 -9.16
N HIS A 30 8.82 1.34 -8.29
CA HIS A 30 7.62 1.68 -7.52
C HIS A 30 6.44 2.04 -8.43
N ALA A 31 6.65 2.96 -9.39
CA ALA A 31 5.60 3.39 -10.32
C ALA A 31 5.07 2.23 -11.17
N LEU A 32 5.95 1.42 -11.76
CA LEU A 32 5.55 0.28 -12.58
C LEU A 32 4.75 -0.73 -11.75
N ARG A 33 5.18 -1.04 -10.52
CA ARG A 33 4.46 -1.96 -9.64
C ARG A 33 3.05 -1.44 -9.28
N VAL A 34 2.93 -0.16 -8.94
CA VAL A 34 1.64 0.45 -8.59
C VAL A 34 0.69 0.48 -9.78
N VAL A 35 1.15 0.92 -10.95
CA VAL A 35 0.32 0.94 -12.17
C VAL A 35 -0.09 -0.48 -12.57
N THR A 36 0.81 -1.46 -12.47
CA THR A 36 0.49 -2.87 -12.74
C THR A 36 -0.62 -3.37 -11.81
N LEU A 37 -0.54 -3.08 -10.50
CA LEU A 37 -1.53 -3.52 -9.53
C LEU A 37 -2.91 -2.86 -9.75
N ARG A 38 -2.94 -1.56 -10.08
CA ARG A 38 -4.19 -0.84 -10.38
C ARG A 38 -4.85 -1.38 -11.63
N LEU A 39 -4.09 -1.55 -12.72
CA LEU A 39 -4.59 -2.15 -13.96
C LEU A 39 -5.15 -3.55 -13.72
N GLN A 40 -4.45 -4.39 -12.94
CA GLN A 40 -4.97 -5.72 -12.61
C GLN A 40 -6.26 -5.67 -11.80
N ALA A 41 -6.36 -4.77 -10.82
CA ALA A 41 -7.57 -4.65 -10.01
C ALA A 41 -8.78 -4.21 -10.85
N GLU A 42 -8.58 -3.24 -11.74
CA GLU A 42 -9.60 -2.73 -12.66
C GLU A 42 -10.04 -3.83 -13.64
N LEU A 43 -9.09 -4.44 -14.36
CA LEU A 43 -9.40 -5.49 -15.33
C LEU A 43 -10.04 -6.72 -14.68
N GLU A 44 -9.64 -7.10 -13.46
CA GLU A 44 -10.26 -8.22 -12.75
C GLU A 44 -11.68 -7.91 -12.30
N ARG A 45 -12.00 -6.66 -11.94
CA ARG A 45 -13.38 -6.23 -11.72
C ARG A 45 -14.18 -6.41 -13.00
N ASP A 46 -13.71 -5.87 -14.11
CA ASP A 46 -14.48 -5.93 -15.37
C ASP A 46 -14.61 -7.38 -15.89
N ARG A 47 -13.65 -8.25 -15.54
CA ARG A 47 -13.72 -9.69 -15.84
C ARG A 47 -14.89 -10.39 -15.16
N THR A 48 -15.35 -9.96 -13.98
CA THR A 48 -16.44 -10.67 -13.27
C THR A 48 -17.76 -10.63 -14.03
N ASP A 49 -17.94 -9.65 -14.89
CA ASP A 49 -19.16 -9.46 -15.67
C ASP A 49 -19.07 -10.09 -17.07
N LEU A 50 -17.92 -10.65 -17.41
CA LEU A 50 -17.65 -11.25 -18.72
C LEU A 50 -17.78 -12.78 -18.66
N PRO A 51 -18.38 -13.42 -19.68
CA PRO A 51 -18.33 -14.87 -19.82
C PRO A 51 -16.86 -15.34 -19.88
N ASP A 52 -16.51 -16.38 -19.13
CA ASP A 52 -15.12 -16.88 -19.05
C ASP A 52 -14.52 -17.26 -20.42
N ALA A 53 -15.35 -17.73 -21.35
CA ALA A 53 -14.95 -18.10 -22.70
C ALA A 53 -14.80 -16.90 -23.66
N SER A 54 -15.18 -15.69 -23.23
CA SER A 54 -15.10 -14.49 -24.07
C SER A 54 -13.65 -14.10 -24.41
N ARG A 55 -13.46 -13.48 -25.57
CA ARG A 55 -12.15 -12.96 -25.99
C ARG A 55 -11.57 -11.98 -24.96
N GLN A 56 -12.43 -11.14 -24.38
CA GLN A 56 -12.12 -10.14 -23.36
C GLN A 56 -11.63 -10.80 -22.07
N ALA A 57 -12.38 -11.75 -21.51
CA ALA A 57 -12.00 -12.45 -20.29
C ALA A 57 -10.65 -13.17 -20.45
N GLN A 58 -10.42 -13.80 -21.61
CA GLN A 58 -9.16 -14.48 -21.90
C GLN A 58 -7.99 -13.50 -22.08
N ALA A 59 -8.19 -12.34 -22.71
CA ALA A 59 -7.17 -11.30 -22.82
C ALA A 59 -6.77 -10.76 -21.44
N ILE A 60 -7.76 -10.44 -20.59
CA ILE A 60 -7.55 -10.01 -19.21
C ILE A 60 -6.76 -11.07 -18.43
N LEU A 61 -7.15 -12.34 -18.52
CA LEU A 61 -6.46 -13.42 -17.82
C LEU A 61 -5.01 -13.57 -18.26
N ARG A 62 -4.72 -13.46 -19.57
CA ARG A 62 -3.34 -13.49 -20.09
C ARG A 62 -2.53 -12.32 -19.57
N PHE A 63 -3.07 -11.10 -19.61
CA PHE A 63 -2.43 -9.93 -19.04
C PHE A 63 -2.18 -10.11 -17.54
N SER A 64 -3.17 -10.55 -16.77
CA SER A 64 -3.05 -10.77 -15.32
C SER A 64 -1.94 -11.77 -14.96
N LYS A 65 -1.81 -12.87 -15.72
CA LYS A 65 -0.71 -13.83 -15.56
C LYS A 65 0.67 -13.21 -15.82
N GLN A 66 0.78 -12.36 -16.85
CA GLN A 66 2.03 -11.67 -17.15
C GLN A 66 2.36 -10.57 -16.15
N ALA A 67 1.36 -9.78 -15.76
CA ALA A 67 1.47 -8.78 -14.72
C ALA A 67 1.90 -9.38 -13.37
N GLU A 68 1.41 -10.56 -13.01
CA GLU A 68 1.87 -11.28 -11.83
C GLU A 68 3.35 -11.69 -11.93
N LYS A 69 3.77 -12.25 -13.06
CA LYS A 69 5.18 -12.58 -13.32
C LYS A 69 6.08 -11.34 -13.20
N LEU A 70 5.65 -10.22 -13.77
CA LEU A 70 6.37 -8.94 -13.67
C LEU A 70 6.42 -8.45 -12.21
N ARG A 71 5.32 -8.52 -11.46
CA ARG A 71 5.30 -8.14 -10.04
C ARG A 71 6.25 -8.98 -9.20
N ARG A 72 6.33 -10.29 -9.45
CA ARG A 72 7.29 -11.18 -8.77
C ARG A 72 8.73 -10.74 -9.07
N ALA A 73 9.04 -10.42 -10.33
CA ALA A 73 10.35 -9.89 -10.72
C ALA A 73 10.70 -8.54 -10.04
N LEU A 74 9.72 -7.64 -9.92
CA LEU A 74 9.90 -6.32 -9.30
C LEU A 74 10.03 -6.36 -7.78
N SER A 75 9.56 -7.43 -7.13
CA SER A 75 9.40 -7.47 -5.67
C SER A 75 10.71 -7.30 -4.91
N PRO A 76 11.80 -8.04 -5.23
CA PRO A 76 13.05 -7.92 -4.48
C PRO A 76 13.66 -6.51 -4.54
N VAL A 77 13.68 -5.86 -5.73
CA VAL A 77 14.21 -4.49 -5.86
C VAL A 77 13.42 -3.52 -5.00
N ARG A 78 12.08 -3.60 -5.05
CA ARG A 78 11.19 -2.72 -4.28
C ARG A 78 11.37 -2.90 -2.78
N GLU A 79 11.51 -4.15 -2.34
CA GLU A 79 11.69 -4.55 -0.95
C GLU A 79 13.02 -4.03 -0.39
N PHE A 80 14.13 -4.28 -1.08
CA PHE A 80 15.42 -3.75 -0.67
C PHE A 80 15.46 -2.21 -0.67
N ASP A 81 14.79 -1.55 -1.63
CA ASP A 81 14.64 -0.08 -1.62
C ASP A 81 13.83 0.41 -0.39
N VAL A 82 12.88 -0.36 0.15
CA VAL A 82 12.23 -0.04 1.44
C VAL A 82 13.24 -0.15 2.57
N TRP A 83 13.88 -1.31 2.69
CA TRP A 83 14.74 -1.61 3.84
C TRP A 83 15.92 -0.65 3.95
N ILE A 84 16.54 -0.28 2.82
CA ILE A 84 17.58 0.75 2.79
C ILE A 84 17.04 2.07 3.35
N GLY A 85 15.83 2.48 2.97
CA GLY A 85 15.20 3.69 3.51
C GLY A 85 14.95 3.61 5.02
N LYS A 86 14.47 2.46 5.50
CA LYS A 86 14.21 2.19 6.93
C LYS A 86 15.47 2.22 7.77
N LEU A 87 16.53 1.54 7.33
CA LEU A 87 17.82 1.52 8.02
C LEU A 87 18.43 2.91 8.12
N ARG A 88 18.32 3.74 7.06
CA ARG A 88 18.77 5.14 7.10
C ARG A 88 17.99 5.97 8.11
N GLY A 89 16.67 5.84 8.13
CA GLY A 89 15.82 6.53 9.12
C GLY A 89 16.17 6.12 10.55
N LEU A 90 16.38 4.82 10.78
CA LEU A 90 16.78 4.29 12.06
C LEU A 90 18.16 4.80 12.49
N SER A 91 19.15 4.77 11.59
CA SER A 91 20.48 5.31 11.85
C SER A 91 20.43 6.79 12.22
N ALA A 92 19.69 7.61 11.47
CA ALA A 92 19.52 9.04 11.74
C ALA A 92 18.91 9.28 13.14
N SER A 93 17.84 8.56 13.50
CA SER A 93 17.19 8.69 14.80
C SER A 93 18.10 8.34 15.98
N LEU A 94 19.08 7.45 15.76
CA LEU A 94 20.08 7.09 16.77
C LEU A 94 21.23 8.10 16.88
N THR A 95 21.50 8.87 15.83
CA THR A 95 22.59 9.86 15.84
C THR A 95 22.15 11.26 16.25
N GLU A 96 20.84 11.55 16.25
CA GLU A 96 20.30 12.86 16.65
C GLU A 96 20.31 13.10 18.16
N THR A 97 20.50 12.06 18.98
CA THR A 97 20.53 12.16 20.46
C THR A 97 21.87 12.66 21.00
N GLY A 98 22.18 13.95 20.80
CA GLY A 98 23.17 14.72 21.56
C GLY A 98 24.66 14.39 21.37
N ASP A 99 25.53 15.16 22.03
CA ASP A 99 26.99 15.12 21.87
C ASP A 99 27.65 13.82 22.38
N TYR A 100 26.95 13.01 23.17
CA TYR A 100 27.46 11.75 23.71
C TYR A 100 26.66 10.54 23.20
N VAL A 101 27.30 9.76 22.33
CA VAL A 101 26.76 8.49 21.83
C VAL A 101 27.42 7.32 22.58
N PRO A 102 26.69 6.57 23.43
CA PRO A 102 27.24 5.42 24.15
C PRO A 102 27.84 4.38 23.19
N ARG A 103 28.87 3.66 23.63
CA ARG A 103 29.55 2.64 22.81
C ARG A 103 28.58 1.58 22.26
N SER A 104 27.60 1.14 23.05
CA SER A 104 26.55 0.20 22.63
C SER A 104 25.71 0.72 21.46
N MET A 105 25.44 2.03 21.44
CA MET A 105 24.73 2.71 20.37
C MET A 105 25.59 2.81 19.11
N GLN A 106 26.89 3.14 19.26
CA GLN A 106 27.84 3.13 18.13
C GLN A 106 27.97 1.74 17.49
N GLU A 107 28.00 0.67 18.30
CA GLU A 107 28.03 -0.71 17.79
C GLU A 107 26.74 -1.07 17.05
N THR A 108 25.60 -0.57 17.50
CA THR A 108 24.31 -0.73 16.84
C THR A 108 24.27 0.00 15.50
N VAL A 109 24.70 1.27 15.45
CA VAL A 109 24.82 2.05 14.19
C VAL A 109 25.75 1.35 13.20
N ARG A 110 26.92 0.88 13.63
CA ARG A 110 27.82 0.07 12.77
C ARG A 110 27.15 -1.22 12.29
N GLY A 111 26.28 -1.81 13.09
CA GLY A 111 25.44 -2.95 12.71
C GLY A 111 24.47 -2.59 11.58
N ILE A 112 23.79 -1.45 11.71
CA ILE A 112 22.88 -0.90 10.69
C ILE A 112 23.63 -0.67 9.37
N ASP A 113 24.79 0.00 9.40
CA ASP A 113 25.58 0.30 8.20
C ASP A 113 26.01 -0.97 7.46
N ARG A 114 26.48 -1.99 8.20
CA ARG A 114 26.85 -3.29 7.62
C ARG A 114 25.65 -3.99 7.01
N LEU A 115 24.47 -3.90 7.62
CA LEU A 115 23.25 -4.48 7.07
C LEU A 115 22.80 -3.73 5.82
N GLU A 116 22.82 -2.39 5.82
CA GLU A 116 22.49 -1.56 4.66
C GLU A 116 23.39 -1.90 3.48
N GLU A 117 24.71 -1.98 3.69
CA GLU A 117 25.67 -2.29 2.62
C GLU A 117 25.41 -3.67 2.00
N ARG A 118 25.04 -4.67 2.81
CA ARG A 118 24.65 -5.99 2.28
C ARG A 118 23.36 -5.91 1.47
N ILE A 119 22.36 -5.17 1.95
CA ILE A 119 21.09 -5.00 1.23
C ILE A 119 21.32 -4.25 -0.08
N LYS A 120 22.20 -3.25 -0.12
CA LYS A 120 22.60 -2.57 -1.38
C LYS A 120 23.17 -3.54 -2.41
N LYS A 121 24.04 -4.46 -2.00
CA LYS A 121 24.58 -5.51 -2.88
C LYS A 121 23.46 -6.40 -3.43
N LYS A 122 22.58 -6.91 -2.56
CA LYS A 122 21.41 -7.70 -2.98
C LYS A 122 20.47 -6.93 -3.92
N ARG A 123 20.31 -5.63 -3.68
CA ARG A 123 19.52 -4.72 -4.51
C ARG A 123 20.11 -4.55 -5.91
N ASN A 124 21.42 -4.43 -6.03
CA ASN A 124 22.11 -4.37 -7.32
C ASN A 124 21.96 -5.68 -8.09
N ASP A 125 22.15 -6.82 -7.43
CA ASP A 125 21.93 -8.13 -8.05
C ASP A 125 20.48 -8.32 -8.51
N ALA A 126 19.51 -7.86 -7.70
CA ALA A 126 18.10 -7.89 -8.04
C ALA A 126 17.75 -6.96 -9.22
N GLU A 127 18.38 -5.79 -9.33
CA GLU A 127 18.21 -4.89 -10.48
C GLU A 127 18.70 -5.56 -11.77
N ILE A 128 19.89 -6.17 -11.76
CA ILE A 128 20.45 -6.87 -12.93
C ILE A 128 19.50 -7.99 -13.37
N LYS A 129 19.03 -8.80 -12.41
CA LYS A 129 18.06 -9.88 -12.67
C LYS A 129 16.74 -9.35 -13.22
N LEU A 130 16.22 -8.25 -12.67
CA LEU A 130 14.97 -7.62 -13.11
C LEU A 130 15.08 -7.12 -14.55
N VAL A 131 16.15 -6.39 -14.88
CA VAL A 131 16.40 -5.88 -16.23
C VAL A 131 16.48 -7.03 -17.24
N ALA A 132 17.25 -8.07 -16.92
CA ALA A 132 17.34 -9.27 -17.76
C ALA A 132 15.98 -9.97 -17.93
N GLN A 133 15.17 -10.07 -16.88
CA GLN A 133 13.83 -10.66 -16.95
C GLN A 133 12.85 -9.83 -17.77
N ILE A 134 12.88 -8.50 -17.64
CA ILE A 134 12.07 -7.60 -18.47
C ILE A 134 12.48 -7.76 -19.94
N GLY A 135 13.77 -7.72 -20.25
CA GLY A 135 14.27 -7.93 -21.62
C GLY A 135 13.83 -9.26 -22.21
N LYS A 136 14.03 -10.37 -21.49
CA LYS A 136 13.65 -11.73 -21.94
C LYS A 136 12.16 -11.88 -22.21
N ARG A 137 11.29 -11.13 -21.51
CA ARG A 137 9.84 -11.27 -21.58
C ARG A 137 9.15 -10.07 -22.22
N HIS A 138 9.90 -9.13 -22.77
CA HIS A 138 9.37 -7.86 -23.26
C HIS A 138 8.23 -8.06 -24.27
N SER A 139 8.45 -8.90 -25.28
CA SER A 139 7.43 -9.22 -26.29
C SER A 139 6.17 -9.86 -25.70
N GLN A 140 6.30 -10.69 -24.67
CA GLN A 140 5.15 -11.31 -23.99
C GLN A 140 4.34 -10.29 -23.19
N PHE A 141 5.01 -9.33 -22.55
CA PHE A 141 4.35 -8.23 -21.84
C PHE A 141 3.63 -7.30 -22.80
N VAL A 142 4.28 -6.91 -23.89
CA VAL A 142 3.69 -6.05 -24.93
C VAL A 142 2.48 -6.74 -25.56
N ARG A 143 2.65 -7.96 -26.07
CA ARG A 143 1.54 -8.72 -26.69
C ARG A 143 0.35 -8.89 -25.74
N ALA A 144 0.58 -9.28 -24.49
CA ALA A 144 -0.51 -9.46 -23.53
C ALA A 144 -1.26 -8.15 -23.24
N SER A 145 -0.58 -7.00 -23.32
CA SER A 145 -1.25 -5.71 -23.19
C SER A 145 -1.96 -5.27 -24.48
N GLU A 146 -1.44 -5.62 -25.65
CA GLU A 146 -2.09 -5.33 -26.95
C GLU A 146 -3.37 -6.14 -27.10
N ASP A 147 -3.35 -7.41 -26.68
CA ASP A 147 -4.54 -8.26 -26.60
C ASP A 147 -5.66 -7.59 -25.77
N VAL A 148 -5.31 -6.90 -24.68
CA VAL A 148 -6.27 -6.16 -23.84
C VAL A 148 -6.78 -4.91 -24.54
N ASP A 149 -5.90 -4.11 -25.14
CA ASP A 149 -6.30 -2.92 -25.90
C ASP A 149 -7.25 -3.27 -27.05
N GLU A 150 -6.97 -4.36 -27.77
CA GLU A 150 -7.78 -4.82 -28.89
C GLU A 150 -9.13 -5.38 -28.40
N ALA A 151 -9.13 -6.26 -27.40
CA ALA A 151 -10.35 -6.89 -26.91
C ALA A 151 -11.31 -5.90 -26.22
N LEU A 152 -10.78 -4.83 -25.61
CA LEU A 152 -11.57 -3.80 -24.93
C LEU A 152 -11.80 -2.57 -25.81
N SER A 153 -11.44 -2.60 -27.09
CA SER A 153 -11.60 -1.46 -27.99
C SER A 153 -13.06 -1.06 -28.21
N GLU A 154 -13.97 -2.05 -28.23
CA GLU A 154 -15.41 -1.90 -28.43
C GLU A 154 -16.23 -2.09 -27.13
N TYR A 155 -15.56 -2.41 -26.02
CA TYR A 155 -16.24 -2.67 -24.74
C TYR A 155 -16.52 -1.35 -24.01
N VAL A 156 -17.80 -1.08 -23.76
CA VAL A 156 -18.24 0.02 -22.90
C VAL A 156 -18.35 -0.53 -21.48
N PHE A 157 -17.51 -0.03 -20.58
CA PHE A 157 -17.61 -0.37 -19.17
C PHE A 157 -18.95 0.12 -18.61
N GLY A 158 -19.63 -0.73 -17.83
CA GLY A 158 -20.94 -0.41 -17.23
C GLY A 158 -20.90 0.81 -16.31
N GLU A 159 -22.08 1.40 -16.07
CA GLU A 159 -22.23 2.61 -15.24
C GLU A 159 -21.62 2.44 -13.84
N GLU A 160 -20.93 3.49 -13.38
CA GLU A 160 -20.17 3.52 -12.11
C GLU A 160 -21.07 3.64 -10.85
N ALA A 161 -22.38 3.43 -10.96
CA ALA A 161 -23.30 3.65 -9.85
C ALA A 161 -23.09 2.61 -8.73
N GLY A 162 -22.97 3.08 -7.48
CA GLY A 162 -22.93 2.22 -6.30
C GLY A 162 -21.57 1.57 -5.95
N ILE A 163 -20.46 2.00 -6.59
CA ILE A 163 -19.13 1.43 -6.34
C ILE A 163 -18.71 1.51 -4.87
N ALA A 164 -18.97 2.62 -4.17
CA ALA A 164 -18.63 2.73 -2.76
C ALA A 164 -19.31 1.65 -1.89
N GLY A 165 -20.58 1.32 -2.18
CA GLY A 165 -21.31 0.25 -1.50
C GLY A 165 -20.69 -1.12 -1.76
N ASP A 166 -20.39 -1.45 -3.02
CA ASP A 166 -19.69 -2.68 -3.40
C ASP A 166 -18.32 -2.80 -2.70
N LEU A 167 -17.56 -1.70 -2.60
CA LEU A 167 -16.28 -1.69 -1.89
C LEU A 167 -16.42 -1.98 -0.39
N VAL A 168 -17.45 -1.45 0.26
CA VAL A 168 -17.74 -1.74 1.68
C VAL A 168 -18.13 -3.22 1.84
N GLU A 169 -18.99 -3.76 0.97
CA GLU A 169 -19.36 -5.19 1.02
C GLU A 169 -18.16 -6.11 0.79
N ARG A 170 -17.31 -5.80 -0.20
CA ARG A 170 -16.06 -6.54 -0.42
C ARG A 170 -15.13 -6.46 0.78
N PHE A 171 -15.03 -5.29 1.42
CA PHE A 171 -14.24 -5.15 2.64
C PHE A 171 -14.83 -5.97 3.79
N ARG A 172 -16.15 -5.94 3.98
CA ARG A 172 -16.86 -6.73 4.99
C ARG A 172 -16.61 -8.22 4.79
N ALA A 173 -16.75 -8.71 3.56
CA ALA A 173 -16.47 -10.11 3.23
C ALA A 173 -15.02 -10.49 3.56
N VAL A 174 -14.05 -9.65 3.22
CA VAL A 174 -12.65 -9.90 3.59
C VAL A 174 -12.45 -9.86 5.11
N LYS A 175 -13.05 -8.91 5.85
CA LYS A 175 -12.92 -8.83 7.32
C LYS A 175 -13.53 -10.06 8.01
N ALA A 176 -14.64 -10.59 7.50
CA ALA A 176 -15.30 -11.77 8.07
C ALA A 176 -14.38 -13.00 8.13
N ASP A 177 -13.42 -13.13 7.21
CA ASP A 177 -12.41 -14.19 7.22
C ASP A 177 -11.35 -14.03 8.33
N PHE A 178 -11.32 -12.89 9.03
CA PHE A 178 -10.33 -12.53 10.05
C PHE A 178 -11.03 -12.03 11.33
N SER A 179 -11.65 -12.95 12.07
CA SER A 179 -12.36 -12.65 13.31
C SER A 179 -11.47 -11.98 14.39
N THR A 180 -10.18 -12.29 14.40
CA THR A 180 -9.17 -11.65 15.26
C THR A 180 -7.90 -11.40 14.48
N PHE A 181 -7.23 -10.28 14.72
CA PHE A 181 -5.96 -9.94 14.08
C PHE A 181 -4.78 -10.35 14.96
N ASN A 182 -3.78 -10.97 14.35
CA ASN A 182 -2.53 -11.37 15.01
C ASN A 182 -1.38 -11.37 14.00
N GLU A 183 -0.15 -11.61 14.47
CA GLU A 183 1.05 -11.63 13.62
C GLU A 183 0.97 -12.63 12.46
N LYS A 184 0.21 -13.72 12.58
CA LYS A 184 0.16 -14.77 11.55
C LYS A 184 -0.77 -14.41 10.40
N ASN A 185 -1.80 -13.59 10.65
CA ASN A 185 -2.85 -13.33 9.67
C ASN A 185 -2.91 -11.89 9.14
N LEU A 186 -2.28 -10.93 9.83
CA LEU A 186 -2.36 -9.52 9.48
C LEU A 186 -1.75 -9.22 8.10
N HIS A 187 -0.68 -9.92 7.73
CA HIS A 187 -0.08 -9.82 6.40
C HIS A 187 -1.01 -10.35 5.29
N GLU A 188 -1.67 -11.49 5.52
CA GLU A 188 -2.63 -12.06 4.58
C GLU A 188 -3.86 -11.18 4.42
N PHE A 189 -4.38 -10.64 5.53
CA PHE A 189 -5.44 -9.63 5.50
C PHE A 189 -5.06 -8.45 4.60
N ARG A 190 -3.85 -7.88 4.80
CA ARG A 190 -3.32 -6.80 3.94
C ARG A 190 -3.27 -7.18 2.46
N LYS A 191 -2.94 -8.43 2.10
CA LYS A 191 -2.95 -8.86 0.69
C LYS A 191 -4.35 -8.79 0.11
N ARG A 192 -5.37 -9.26 0.83
CA ARG A 192 -6.76 -9.32 0.36
C ARG A 192 -7.38 -7.94 0.19
N ILE A 193 -7.14 -7.01 1.12
CA ILE A 193 -7.73 -5.65 1.05
C ILE A 193 -7.04 -4.73 0.02
N LYS A 194 -5.91 -5.13 -0.59
CA LYS A 194 -5.23 -4.32 -1.61
C LYS A 194 -6.11 -4.04 -2.82
N THR A 195 -6.84 -5.03 -3.29
CA THR A 195 -7.74 -4.88 -4.45
C THR A 195 -8.84 -3.87 -4.15
N VAL A 196 -9.45 -3.95 -2.96
CA VAL A 196 -10.45 -2.97 -2.50
C VAL A 196 -9.88 -1.55 -2.51
N ARG A 197 -8.68 -1.34 -1.96
CA ARG A 197 -8.02 -0.03 -2.01
C ARG A 197 -7.78 0.45 -3.44
N TYR A 198 -7.29 -0.41 -4.32
CA TYR A 198 -6.97 0.00 -5.68
C TYR A 198 -8.21 0.39 -6.49
N LEU A 199 -9.31 -0.33 -6.32
CA LEU A 199 -10.59 0.05 -6.90
C LEU A 199 -11.07 1.39 -6.32
N ALA A 200 -11.01 1.58 -5.00
CA ALA A 200 -11.33 2.86 -4.37
C ALA A 200 -10.47 4.02 -4.92
N GLU A 201 -9.17 3.81 -5.12
CA GLU A 201 -8.24 4.81 -5.68
C GLU A 201 -8.56 5.18 -7.15
N ILE A 202 -9.09 4.24 -7.94
CA ILE A 202 -9.47 4.49 -9.34
C ILE A 202 -10.68 5.42 -9.40
N HIS A 203 -11.67 5.18 -8.53
CA HIS A 203 -12.92 5.96 -8.51
C HIS A 203 -12.87 7.18 -7.56
N ALA A 204 -11.78 7.39 -6.83
CA ALA A 204 -11.63 8.49 -5.88
C ALA A 204 -11.76 9.90 -6.52
N SER A 205 -11.51 10.04 -7.83
CA SER A 205 -11.67 11.32 -8.52
C SER A 205 -13.11 11.63 -8.92
N THR A 206 -13.97 10.62 -9.00
CA THR A 206 -15.38 10.74 -9.42
C THR A 206 -16.34 10.58 -8.24
N ASP A 207 -15.97 9.85 -7.20
CA ASP A 207 -16.78 9.59 -6.01
C ASP A 207 -16.02 9.92 -4.72
N ARG A 208 -16.61 10.83 -3.92
CA ARG A 208 -16.08 11.27 -2.62
C ARG A 208 -16.04 10.12 -1.60
N ALA A 209 -17.02 9.23 -1.59
CA ALA A 209 -17.04 8.09 -0.68
C ALA A 209 -15.88 7.12 -1.03
N CYS A 210 -15.66 6.85 -2.31
CA CYS A 210 -14.48 6.11 -2.77
C CYS A 210 -13.16 6.77 -2.34
N ALA A 211 -13.06 8.11 -2.38
CA ALA A 211 -11.87 8.84 -1.93
C ALA A 211 -11.61 8.68 -0.42
N GLN A 212 -12.68 8.69 0.39
CA GLN A 212 -12.58 8.45 1.83
C GLN A 212 -12.14 7.01 2.13
N ILE A 213 -12.78 6.02 1.50
CA ILE A 213 -12.41 4.61 1.60
C ILE A 213 -10.95 4.40 1.20
N ALA A 214 -10.51 4.98 0.07
CA ALA A 214 -9.14 4.87 -0.40
C ALA A 214 -8.13 5.41 0.61
N THR A 215 -8.45 6.56 1.24
CA THR A 215 -7.60 7.21 2.25
C THR A 215 -7.47 6.36 3.51
N GLN A 216 -8.61 5.88 4.03
CA GLN A 216 -8.68 4.99 5.19
C GLN A 216 -7.94 3.67 4.94
N MET A 217 -8.22 2.99 3.82
CA MET A 217 -7.54 1.76 3.42
C MET A 217 -6.04 1.97 3.22
N LYS A 218 -5.62 3.12 2.68
CA LYS A 218 -4.20 3.46 2.55
C LYS A 218 -3.54 3.56 3.92
N LYS A 219 -4.15 4.27 4.88
CA LYS A 219 -3.62 4.38 6.26
C LYS A 219 -3.46 3.01 6.90
N MET A 220 -4.51 2.18 6.85
CA MET A 220 -4.49 0.80 7.35
C MET A 220 -3.37 -0.05 6.72
N GLN A 221 -3.29 -0.09 5.39
CA GLN A 221 -2.28 -0.90 4.68
C GLN A 221 -0.86 -0.38 4.84
N SER A 222 -0.69 0.90 5.18
CA SER A 222 0.61 1.51 5.46
C SER A 222 1.08 1.08 6.84
N ALA A 223 0.23 1.11 7.87
CA ALA A 223 0.56 0.61 9.20
C ALA A 223 0.92 -0.88 9.19
N ILE A 224 0.10 -1.74 8.57
CA ILE A 224 0.43 -3.17 8.43
C ILE A 224 1.71 -3.37 7.59
N GLY A 225 1.89 -2.55 6.54
CA GLY A 225 3.09 -2.60 5.71
C GLY A 225 4.35 -2.27 6.49
N GLU A 226 4.28 -1.25 7.34
CA GLU A 226 5.37 -0.78 8.18
C GLU A 226 5.86 -1.90 9.11
N TRP A 227 4.94 -2.53 9.83
CA TRP A 227 5.21 -3.69 10.68
C TRP A 227 5.85 -4.85 9.91
N HIS A 228 5.24 -5.28 8.81
CA HIS A 228 5.75 -6.41 8.03
C HIS A 228 7.15 -6.13 7.47
N ASP A 229 7.41 -4.90 7.02
CA ASP A 229 8.72 -4.53 6.51
C ASP A 229 9.80 -4.58 7.62
N TRP A 230 9.45 -4.25 8.88
CA TRP A 230 10.35 -4.42 10.03
C TRP A 230 10.57 -5.89 10.40
N GLN A 231 9.51 -6.69 10.41
CA GLN A 231 9.58 -8.13 10.67
C GLN A 231 10.54 -8.82 9.70
N GLU A 232 10.38 -8.60 8.40
CA GLU A 232 11.26 -9.18 7.37
C GLU A 232 12.70 -8.67 7.47
N LEU A 233 12.88 -7.38 7.78
CA LEU A 233 14.22 -6.80 7.98
C LEU A 233 14.92 -7.39 9.21
N GLY A 234 14.19 -7.65 10.30
CA GLY A 234 14.69 -8.35 11.48
C GLY A 234 15.11 -9.79 11.17
N LEU A 235 14.29 -10.52 10.40
CA LEU A 235 14.65 -11.86 9.91
C LEU A 235 15.91 -11.83 9.06
N GLU A 236 16.00 -10.86 8.15
CA GLU A 236 17.16 -10.66 7.29
C GLU A 236 18.45 -10.33 8.08
N ALA A 237 18.33 -9.51 9.13
CA ALA A 237 19.44 -9.21 10.03
C ALA A 237 19.93 -10.47 10.76
N ARG A 238 19.02 -11.35 11.21
CA ARG A 238 19.33 -12.58 11.95
C ARG A 238 19.97 -13.68 11.11
N LYS A 239 19.66 -13.77 9.80
CA LYS A 239 20.27 -14.76 8.88
C LYS A 239 21.79 -14.71 8.86
N HIS A 240 22.35 -13.55 9.18
CA HIS A 240 23.78 -13.35 9.24
C HIS A 240 24.14 -13.04 10.69
N ARG A 241 24.74 -14.02 11.40
CA ARG A 241 25.22 -13.93 12.80
C ARG A 241 26.28 -12.83 12.97
N SER A 242 25.91 -11.57 12.76
CA SER A 242 26.74 -10.43 13.15
C SER A 242 26.74 -10.38 14.67
N LYS A 243 27.92 -10.18 15.26
CA LYS A 243 28.16 -10.10 16.71
C LYS A 243 27.42 -8.95 17.43
N GLY A 244 26.48 -8.28 16.79
CA GLY A 244 25.75 -7.12 17.33
C GLY A 244 24.40 -7.53 17.89
N LYS A 245 24.37 -7.94 19.17
CA LYS A 245 23.13 -8.22 19.90
C LYS A 245 22.19 -7.00 19.90
N GLY A 246 22.75 -5.79 20.01
CA GLY A 246 21.99 -4.54 20.04
C GLY A 246 21.18 -4.23 18.78
N LEU A 247 21.65 -4.60 17.58
CA LEU A 247 20.86 -4.41 16.36
C LEU A 247 19.64 -5.32 16.33
N ALA A 248 19.80 -6.58 16.75
CA ALA A 248 18.69 -7.53 16.77
C ALA A 248 17.63 -7.10 17.78
N GLU A 249 18.04 -6.74 19.00
CA GLU A 249 17.15 -6.22 20.04
C GLU A 249 16.41 -4.95 19.58
N LEU A 250 17.12 -4.01 18.94
CA LEU A 250 16.50 -2.81 18.38
C LEU A 250 15.45 -3.14 17.30
N LEU A 251 15.77 -4.04 16.38
CA LEU A 251 14.84 -4.45 15.31
C LEU A 251 13.61 -5.18 15.88
N ASP A 252 13.77 -5.95 16.96
CA ASP A 252 12.65 -6.61 17.64
C ASP A 252 11.75 -5.59 18.32
N THR A 253 12.32 -4.58 19.01
CA THR A 253 11.54 -3.49 19.62
C THR A 253 10.73 -2.71 18.59
N VAL A 254 11.34 -2.22 17.51
CA VAL A 254 10.60 -1.46 16.48
C VAL A 254 9.57 -2.32 15.73
N THR A 255 9.81 -3.63 15.62
CA THR A 255 8.82 -4.56 15.05
C THR A 255 7.61 -4.68 15.96
N ALA A 256 7.81 -4.85 17.28
CA ALA A 256 6.72 -4.94 18.25
C ALA A 256 5.90 -3.64 18.31
N GLU A 257 6.55 -2.47 18.35
CA GLU A 257 5.86 -1.18 18.33
C GLU A 257 5.04 -0.99 17.04
N ALA A 258 5.61 -1.35 15.89
CA ALA A 258 4.91 -1.27 14.61
C ALA A 258 3.72 -2.24 14.55
N PHE A 259 3.80 -3.41 15.19
CA PHE A 259 2.71 -4.38 15.28
C PHE A 259 1.51 -3.82 16.05
N GLU A 260 1.75 -3.27 17.25
CA GLU A 260 0.70 -2.67 18.07
C GLU A 260 0.01 -1.51 17.35
N ASN A 261 0.80 -0.63 16.71
CA ASN A 261 0.27 0.45 15.88
C ASN A 261 -0.57 -0.08 14.70
N ALA A 262 -0.13 -1.16 14.05
CA ALA A 262 -0.87 -1.78 12.96
C ALA A 262 -2.20 -2.37 13.43
N LEU A 263 -2.23 -3.08 14.57
CA LEU A 263 -3.45 -3.63 15.15
C LEU A 263 -4.46 -2.53 15.49
N SER A 264 -4.03 -1.53 16.26
CA SER A 264 -4.88 -0.41 16.65
C SER A 264 -5.44 0.34 15.43
N THR A 265 -4.59 0.63 14.44
CA THR A 265 -5.01 1.29 13.20
C THR A 265 -6.03 0.45 12.41
N VAL A 266 -5.83 -0.87 12.33
CA VAL A 266 -6.75 -1.76 11.61
C VAL A 266 -8.10 -1.83 12.30
N GLN A 267 -8.13 -1.99 13.62
CA GLN A 267 -9.36 -2.05 14.39
C GLN A 267 -10.18 -0.76 14.23
N MET A 268 -9.56 0.40 14.49
CA MET A 268 -10.18 1.71 14.33
C MET A 268 -10.75 1.93 12.94
N ILE A 269 -9.95 1.69 11.89
CA ILE A 269 -10.40 1.98 10.53
C ILE A 269 -11.46 0.96 10.06
N SER A 270 -11.36 -0.30 10.50
CA SER A 270 -12.36 -1.31 10.16
C SER A 270 -13.72 -0.96 10.76
N ALA A 271 -13.75 -0.48 12.01
CA ALA A 271 -14.98 -0.04 12.65
C ALA A 271 -15.59 1.17 11.93
N SER A 272 -14.74 2.14 11.57
CA SER A 272 -15.15 3.34 10.82
C SER A 272 -15.74 3.03 9.44
N ILE A 273 -15.10 2.16 8.65
CA ILE A 273 -15.57 1.78 7.30
C ILE A 273 -16.90 1.01 7.37
N LEU A 274 -17.08 0.18 8.40
CA LEU A 274 -18.27 -0.66 8.54
C LEU A 274 -19.41 0.01 9.31
N GLY A 275 -19.22 1.25 9.79
CA GLY A 275 -20.21 1.97 10.58
C GLY A 275 -20.43 1.39 11.98
N GLU A 276 -19.50 0.58 12.49
CA GLU A 276 -19.57 -0.04 13.82
C GLU A 276 -19.39 1.01 14.94
N ASP A 277 -18.69 2.12 14.65
CA ASP A 277 -18.47 3.23 15.60
C ASP A 277 -19.77 3.95 15.99
N ALA A 278 -20.74 4.02 15.07
CA ALA A 278 -22.03 4.68 15.32
C ALA A 278 -22.98 3.84 16.20
N LEU A 279 -22.83 2.51 16.18
CA LEU A 279 -23.65 1.58 16.98
C LEU A 279 -23.20 1.51 18.44
N ASN A 280 -21.89 1.67 18.71
CA ASN A 280 -21.35 1.74 20.07
C ASN A 280 -21.55 3.10 20.74
N ALA A 281 -21.65 4.19 19.98
CA ALA A 281 -21.98 5.50 20.53
C ALA A 281 -23.47 5.62 20.95
N GLY A 282 -24.37 4.88 20.28
CA GLY A 282 -25.80 4.84 20.62
C GLY A 282 -26.15 4.02 21.88
N SER A 283 -25.22 3.20 22.36
CA SER A 283 -25.39 2.35 23.56
C SER A 283 -24.80 2.96 24.84
N LEU A 284 -24.22 4.17 24.76
CA LEU A 284 -23.64 4.91 25.89
C LEU A 284 -24.44 6.17 26.31
N GLN A 285 -25.69 6.32 25.86
CA GLN A 285 -26.59 7.39 26.32
C GLN A 285 -27.86 6.84 26.98
N VAL A 286 -27.72 6.22 28.16
CA VAL A 286 -28.70 6.34 29.25
C VAL A 286 -27.93 6.29 30.56
N GLU A 287 -27.56 7.46 31.10
CA GLU A 287 -27.82 7.84 32.49
C GLU A 287 -27.15 9.18 32.83
N GLY A 288 -27.97 10.13 33.28
CA GLY A 288 -27.59 11.13 34.28
C GLY A 288 -26.61 12.24 33.88
N GLY A 289 -27.11 13.31 33.27
CA GLY A 289 -26.34 14.54 33.08
C GLY A 289 -27.21 15.79 33.14
N LYS A 290 -27.42 16.30 34.35
CA LYS A 290 -28.03 17.62 34.65
C LYS A 290 -27.54 18.72 33.69
N GLN A 291 -28.46 19.47 33.10
CA GLN A 291 -28.19 20.76 32.47
C GLN A 291 -27.61 21.75 33.49
N PRO A 292 -26.49 22.44 33.21
CA PRO A 292 -26.21 23.71 33.83
C PRO A 292 -26.92 24.85 33.09
N ALA A 293 -27.24 25.87 33.87
CA ALA A 293 -28.07 27.00 33.53
C ALA A 293 -27.49 27.90 32.42
N ARG A 294 -28.42 28.56 31.72
CA ARG A 294 -28.19 29.75 30.90
C ARG A 294 -27.47 30.82 31.71
N GLU A 295 -26.41 31.37 31.14
CA GLU A 295 -25.94 32.72 31.46
C GLU A 295 -25.79 33.50 30.15
N ASP A 296 -26.35 34.70 30.17
CA ASP A 296 -26.50 35.62 29.04
C ASP A 296 -25.16 36.24 28.59
N GLN A 297 -25.10 36.57 27.30
CA GLN A 297 -23.99 37.21 26.59
C GLN A 297 -23.70 38.65 27.11
N PRO A 298 -22.62 39.29 26.62
CA PRO A 298 -22.86 40.13 25.44
C PRO A 298 -21.75 40.11 24.37
N ALA A 299 -22.17 40.56 23.19
CA ALA A 299 -21.46 40.63 21.93
C ALA A 299 -20.30 41.63 21.88
N LEU A 300 -19.25 41.24 21.15
CA LEU A 300 -18.32 42.09 20.39
C LEU A 300 -17.91 41.22 19.18
N GLY A 301 -18.07 41.61 17.93
CA GLY A 301 -17.73 42.88 17.32
C GLY A 301 -16.70 42.58 16.23
N ALA A 302 -17.10 42.78 14.98
CA ALA A 302 -16.45 42.34 13.74
C ALA A 302 -14.99 42.79 13.54
N ALA A 303 -14.22 41.99 12.81
CA ALA A 303 -13.39 42.38 11.64
C ALA A 303 -12.21 41.41 11.45
N LEU A 304 -12.16 40.71 10.32
CA LEU A 304 -11.08 40.81 9.33
C LEU A 304 -11.23 39.72 8.27
N ASP A 305 -11.83 40.17 7.18
CA ASP A 305 -11.77 39.57 5.87
C ASP A 305 -10.45 40.00 5.19
N ARG A 306 -9.93 39.13 4.32
CA ARG A 306 -8.94 39.35 3.23
C ARG A 306 -7.49 38.86 3.39
N GLN A 307 -7.08 38.28 2.25
CA GLN A 307 -5.74 37.97 1.72
C GLN A 307 -5.14 36.63 2.19
N LEU A 308 -4.78 35.69 1.31
CA LEU A 308 -4.05 35.84 0.03
C LEU A 308 -4.47 34.81 -1.03
N ALA A 309 -4.36 35.29 -2.28
CA ALA A 309 -4.41 34.55 -3.54
C ALA A 309 -3.22 33.61 -3.74
#